data_AF-A0A4P7HAA5-F1
#
_entry.id   AF-A0A4P7HAA5-F1
#
_cell.length_a   1.000
_cell.length_b   1.000
_cell.length_c   1.000
_cell.angle_alpha   90.00
_cell.angle_beta   90.00
_cell.angle_gamma   90.00
#
_symmetry.space_group_name_H-M   'P 1'
#
loop_
_entity.id
_entity.type
_entity.pdbx_description
1 polymer ?
#
loop_
_entity_poly.entity_id
_entity_poly.type
_entity_poly.pdbx_seq_one_letter_code
_entity_poly.pdbx_strand_id
1 'polypeptide(L)' 'MAKDTERIEQEIEAARTRLASTLDELAVRADPQRIASDSKQIVLRKLNEPKVKYSLIGAAVVVVGLVLVKIFR' A
#
# COMPACT_ATOMS: atom_id res chain seq x y z
N MET A 1 7.90 1.18 48.84
CA MET A 1 8.21 2.37 48.02
C MET A 1 9.51 2.20 47.25
N ALA A 2 10.71 2.29 47.84
CA ALA A 2 11.98 2.12 47.09
C ALA A 2 12.11 0.75 46.37
N LYS A 3 11.70 -0.33 47.06
CA LYS A 3 11.69 -1.71 46.53
C LYS A 3 10.64 -1.93 45.42
N ASP A 4 9.62 -1.08 45.38
CA ASP A 4 8.59 -1.13 44.33
C ASP A 4 9.05 -0.36 43.09
N THR A 5 9.77 0.76 43.27
CA THR A 5 10.41 1.50 42.18
C THR A 5 11.43 0.64 41.44
N GLU A 6 12.30 -0.09 42.14
CA GLU A 6 13.28 -1.00 41.52
C GLU A 6 12.61 -2.10 40.69
N ARG A 7 11.49 -2.65 41.18
CA ARG A 7 10.71 -3.65 40.45
C ARG A 7 10.06 -3.06 39.21
N ILE A 8 9.49 -1.86 39.32
CA ILE A 8 8.87 -1.15 38.19
C ILE A 8 9.92 -0.80 37.12
N GLU A 9 11.12 -0.37 37.51
CA GLU A 9 12.21 -0.10 36.56
C GLU A 9 12.66 -1.36 35.82
N GLN A 10 12.79 -2.50 36.51
CA GLN A 10 13.09 -3.78 35.87
C GLN A 10 12.01 -4.22 34.88
N GLU A 11 10.73 -4.01 35.22
CA GLU A 11 9.61 -4.33 34.34
C GLU A 11 9.57 -3.42 33.10
N ILE A 12 9.90 -2.13 33.25
CA ILE A 12 10.00 -1.18 32.12
C ILE A 12 11.12 -1.58 31.16
N GLU A 13 12.30 -1.95 31.68
CA GLU A 13 13.43 -2.35 30.85
C GLU A 13 13.16 -3.66 30.09
N ALA A 14 12.49 -4.60 30.75
CA ALA A 14 12.00 -5.83 30.11
C ALA A 14 10.96 -5.56 29.04
N ALA A 15 10.01 -4.63 29.29
CA ALA A 15 9.01 -4.22 28.31
C ALA A 15 9.65 -3.53 27.10
N ARG A 16 10.66 -2.68 27.32
CA ARG A 16 11.40 -1.98 26.25
C ARG A 16 12.13 -2.95 25.33
N THR A 17 12.76 -3.97 25.92
CA THR A 17 13.45 -5.03 25.18
C THR A 17 12.48 -5.85 24.33
N ARG A 18 11.29 -6.18 24.87
CA ARG A 18 10.21 -6.87 24.12
C ARG A 18 9.61 -6.00 23.01
N LEU A 19 9.53 -4.69 23.20
CA LEU A 19 9.07 -3.75 22.18
C LEU A 19 10.08 -3.66 21.03
N ALA A 20 11.38 -3.63 21.33
CA ALA A 20 12.43 -3.64 20.31
C ALA A 20 12.36 -4.92 19.44
N SER A 21 12.18 -6.09 20.05
CA SER A 21 12.06 -7.35 19.31
C SER A 21 10.77 -7.42 18.46
N THR A 22 9.66 -6.87 18.96
CA THR A 22 8.40 -6.83 18.19
C THR A 22 8.40 -5.79 17.09
N LEU A 23 9.07 -4.65 17.27
CA LEU A 23 9.27 -3.65 16.22
C LEU A 23 10.15 -4.19 15.09
N ASP A 24 11.19 -4.95 15.40
CA ASP A 24 12.05 -5.58 14.41
C ASP A 24 11.26 -6.61 13.58
N GLU A 25 10.42 -7.42 14.25
CA GLU A 25 9.54 -8.38 13.58
C GLU A 25 8.44 -7.69 12.74
N LEU A 26 7.90 -6.56 13.20
CA LEU A 26 6.92 -5.77 12.46
C LEU A 26 7.55 -5.09 11.24
N ALA A 27 8.80 -4.61 11.35
CA ALA A 27 9.54 -4.01 10.25
C ALA A 27 9.84 -5.03 9.14
N VAL A 28 10.17 -6.26 9.51
CA VAL A 28 10.37 -7.38 8.55
C VAL A 28 9.06 -7.77 7.86
N ARG A 29 7.93 -7.75 8.58
CA ARG A 29 6.61 -8.10 8.00
C ARG A 29 5.97 -6.96 7.20
N ALA A 30 6.34 -5.72 7.52
CA ALA A 30 5.92 -4.52 6.81
C ALA A 30 6.87 -4.14 5.67
N ASP A 31 7.62 -5.10 5.11
CA ASP A 31 8.49 -4.85 3.96
C ASP A 31 7.66 -4.23 2.80
N PRO A 32 7.78 -2.90 2.60
CA PRO A 32 6.92 -2.17 1.68
C PRO A 32 7.23 -2.56 0.23
N GLN A 33 8.38 -3.19 -0.02
CA GLN A 33 8.75 -3.64 -1.36
C GLN A 33 7.83 -4.75 -1.85
N ARG A 34 7.38 -5.65 -0.97
CA ARG A 34 6.43 -6.72 -1.34
C ARG A 34 5.02 -6.20 -1.60
N ILE A 35 4.55 -5.28 -0.75
CA ILE A 35 3.23 -4.66 -0.93
C ILE A 35 3.22 -3.80 -2.21
N ALA A 36 4.31 -3.06 -2.48
CA ALA A 36 4.46 -2.30 -3.71
C ALA A 36 4.58 -3.19 -4.95
N SER A 37 5.28 -4.32 -4.88
CA SER A 37 5.38 -5.26 -5.99
C SER A 37 4.03 -5.92 -6.31
N ASP A 38 3.29 -6.32 -5.29
CA ASP A 38 1.97 -6.94 -5.46
C ASP A 38 0.95 -5.93 -5.98
N SER A 39 1.02 -4.68 -5.50
CA SER A 39 0.17 -3.59 -6.01
C SER A 39 0.44 -3.31 -7.49
N LYS A 40 1.71 -3.26 -7.91
CA LYS A 40 2.07 -3.08 -9.32
C LYS A 40 1.55 -4.21 -10.19
N GLN A 41 1.69 -5.46 -9.75
CA GLN A 41 1.20 -6.61 -10.50
C GLN A 41 -0.33 -6.62 -10.60
N ILE A 42 -1.04 -6.26 -9.53
CA ILE A 42 -2.50 -6.19 -9.52
C ILE A 42 -2.98 -5.11 -10.49
N VAL A 43 -2.36 -3.93 -10.48
CA VAL A 43 -2.69 -2.84 -11.41
C VAL A 43 -2.41 -3.27 -12.85
N LEU A 44 -1.24 -3.86 -13.12
CA LEU A 44 -0.90 -4.34 -14.46
C LEU A 44 -1.83 -5.47 -14.93
N ARG A 45 -2.28 -6.36 -14.03
CA ARG A 45 -3.28 -7.39 -14.37
C ARG A 45 -4.62 -6.76 -14.68
N LYS A 46 -5.11 -5.82 -13.86
CA LYS A 46 -6.38 -5.11 -14.11
C LYS A 46 -6.36 -4.34 -15.42
N LEU A 47 -5.28 -3.64 -15.73
CA LEU A 47 -5.11 -2.97 -17.03
C LEU A 47 -5.02 -3.96 -18.19
N ASN A 48 -4.48 -5.16 -17.94
CA ASN A 48 -4.41 -6.21 -18.95
C ASN A 48 -5.72 -6.97 -19.17
N GLU A 49 -6.71 -6.83 -18.28
CA GLU A 49 -8.00 -7.47 -18.45
C GLU A 49 -8.67 -7.00 -19.75
N PRO A 50 -9.20 -7.93 -20.58
CA PRO A 50 -9.80 -7.58 -21.86
C PRO A 50 -10.96 -6.59 -21.72
N LYS A 51 -11.74 -6.70 -20.63
CA LYS A 51 -12.81 -5.76 -20.30
C LYS A 51 -12.32 -4.32 -20.16
N VAL A 52 -11.19 -4.12 -19.47
CA VAL A 52 -10.60 -2.78 -19.25
C VAL A 52 -9.98 -2.23 -20.52
N LYS A 53 -9.35 -3.10 -21.35
CA LYS A 53 -8.82 -2.69 -22.66
C LYS A 53 -9.92 -2.18 -23.58
N TYR A 54 -11.01 -2.93 -23.73
CA TYR A 54 -12.10 -2.54 -24.62
C TYR A 54 -12.85 -1.31 -24.10
N SER A 55 -13.01 -1.15 -22.78
CA SER A 55 -13.61 0.07 -22.22
C SER A 55 -12.73 1.31 -22.42
N LEU A 56 -11.40 1.18 -22.28
CA LEU A 56 -10.44 2.24 -22.57
C LEU A 56 -10.49 2.67 -24.05
N ILE A 57 -10.52 1.71 -24.97
CA ILE A 57 -10.62 2.00 -26.41
C ILE A 57 -11.95 2.69 -26.71
N GLY A 58 -13.06 2.18 -26.18
CA GLY A 58 -14.37 2.80 -26.35
C GLY A 58 -14.41 4.23 -25.83
N ALA A 59 -13.88 4.47 -24.63
CA ALA A 59 -13.77 5.82 -24.07
C ALA A 59 -12.91 6.74 -24.93
N ALA A 60 -11.77 6.26 -25.44
CA ALA A 60 -10.91 7.03 -26.32
C ALA A 60 -11.62 7.42 -27.63
N VAL A 61 -12.35 6.49 -28.25
CA VAL A 61 -13.14 6.77 -29.46
C VAL A 61 -14.21 7.83 -29.19
N VAL A 62 -14.93 7.73 -28.07
CA VAL A 62 -15.94 8.72 -27.69
C VAL A 62 -15.31 10.10 -27.51
N VAL A 63 -14.19 10.19 -26.78
CA VAL A 63 -13.49 11.46 -26.56
C VAL A 63 -13.03 12.07 -27.90
N VAL A 64 -12.40 11.30 -28.77
CA VAL A 64 -11.99 11.78 -30.10
C VAL A 64 -13.19 12.23 -30.92
N GLY A 65 -14.27 11.46 -30.94
CA GLY A 65 -15.51 11.83 -31.63
C GLY A 65 -16.10 13.15 -31.11
N LEU A 66 -16.16 13.33 -29.79
CA LEU A 66 -16.64 14.58 -29.18
C LEU A 66 -15.74 15.78 -29.51
N VAL A 67 -14.41 15.59 -29.52
CA VAL A 67 -13.46 16.63 -29.89
C VAL A 67 -13.65 17.04 -31.35
N LEU A 68 -13.79 16.08 -32.26
CA LEU A 68 -14.05 16.35 -33.68
C LEU A 68 -15.38 17.10 -33.85
N VAL A 69 -16.46 16.64 -33.21
CA VAL A 69 -17.76 17.31 -33.25
C VAL A 69 -17.65 18.75 -32.72
N LYS A 70 -16.86 18.99 -31.68
CA LYS A 70 -16.65 20.33 -31.11
C LYS A 70 -15.83 21.25 -32.03
N ILE A 71 -14.89 20.70 -32.81
CA ILE A 71 -14.03 21.48 -33.71
C ILE A 71 -14.74 21.81 -35.03
N PHE A 72 -15.58 20.89 -35.53
CA PHE A 72 -16.27 21.03 -36.82
C PHE A 72 -17.67 21.65 -36.73
N ARG A 73 -18.20 21.89 -35.52
CA ARG A 73 -19.38 22.73 -35.28
C ARG A 73 -18.95 24.14 -34.89
#